data_AF-A0A6V7X2A9-F1
#
_entry.id   AF-A0A6V7X2A9-F1
#
_cell.length_a   1.000
_cell.length_b   1.000
_cell.length_c   1.000
_cell.angle_alpha   90.00
_cell.angle_beta   90.00
_cell.angle_gamma   90.00
#
_symmetry.space_group_name_H-M   'P 1'
#
loop_
_entity.id
_entity.type
_entity.pdbx_description
1 polymer ?
#
loop_
_entity_poly.entity_id
_entity_poly.type
_entity_poly.pdbx_seq_one_letter_code
_entity_poly.pdbx_strand_id
1 'polypeptide(L)'
;MNFFVLFTYSDPCECLIQVWLVYLIRMPAYIYNCASPLFHFFIMIERVLATVYAKIYENQGKMFGVVSTIIVWGITLIYCLYIYITTRMDTNTFSHPMVYTSLTSIYNSQVLIYSPFIFLFFGICISIADYFLIIRNRKIK
;
A
#
# COMPACT_ATOMS: atom_id res chain seq x y z
N MET A 1 2.67 2.95 35.93
CA MET A 1 2.50 3.77 34.72
C MET A 1 3.86 4.40 34.41
N ASN A 2 4.69 3.73 33.63
CA ASN A 2 5.97 4.21 33.10
C ASN A 2 6.32 3.29 31.93
N PHE A 3 5.66 3.48 30.78
CA PHE A 3 5.82 2.64 29.58
C PHE A 3 6.39 3.45 28.40
N PHE A 4 7.19 4.47 28.69
CA PHE A 4 7.94 5.20 27.68
C PHE A 4 9.39 5.26 28.15
N VAL A 5 10.13 4.17 27.88
CA VAL A 5 11.59 4.26 27.85
C VAL A 5 11.91 5.04 26.58
N LEU A 6 12.25 6.32 26.73
CA LEU A 6 12.91 7.07 25.67
C LEU A 6 14.27 6.42 25.48
N PHE A 7 14.41 5.59 24.46
CA PHE A 7 15.70 5.04 24.08
C PHE A 7 16.60 6.21 23.64
N THR A 8 17.50 6.63 24.53
CA THR A 8 18.54 7.60 24.23
C THR A 8 19.76 6.81 23.80
N TYR A 9 19.96 6.71 22.49
CA TYR A 9 21.14 6.07 21.91
C TYR A 9 22.27 7.09 21.79
N SER A 10 23.48 6.72 22.19
CA SER A 10 24.66 7.58 22.09
C SER A 10 25.35 7.45 20.73
N ASP A 11 25.19 6.30 20.08
CA ASP A 11 25.71 6.00 18.74
C ASP A 11 24.57 5.50 17.83
N PRO A 12 24.32 6.13 16.65
CA PRO A 12 23.35 5.63 15.67
C PRO A 12 23.63 4.19 15.21
N CYS A 13 24.87 3.71 15.39
CA CYS A 13 25.24 2.33 15.09
C CYS A 13 24.61 1.29 16.05
N GLU A 14 24.15 1.70 17.22
CA GLU A 14 23.44 0.82 18.18
C GLU A 14 21.98 0.54 17.78
N CYS A 15 21.44 1.30 16.83
CA CYS A 15 20.09 1.15 16.29
C CYS A 15 19.99 0.16 15.11
N LEU A 16 21.10 -0.46 14.70
CA LEU A 16 21.13 -1.43 13.60
C LEU A 16 20.47 -2.74 14.07
N ILE A 17 19.32 -3.06 13.49
CA ILE A 17 18.59 -4.30 13.79
C ILE A 17 18.71 -5.27 12.61
N GLN A 18 18.60 -6.57 12.92
CA GLN A 18 18.54 -7.61 11.91
C GLN A 18 17.39 -7.34 10.92
N VAL A 19 17.71 -7.39 9.62
CA VAL A 19 16.80 -7.03 8.51
C VAL A 19 15.44 -7.73 8.59
N TRP A 20 15.41 -9.00 9.00
CA TRP A 20 14.18 -9.77 9.10
C TRP A 20 13.25 -9.24 10.20
N LEU A 21 13.79 -8.72 11.31
CA LEU A 21 13.00 -8.19 12.42
C LEU A 21 12.37 -6.84 12.05
N VAL A 22 13.13 -5.97 11.37
CA VAL A 22 12.58 -4.71 10.86
C VAL A 22 11.48 -4.98 9.84
N TYR A 23 11.70 -5.95 8.95
CA TYR A 23 10.70 -6.33 7.95
C TYR A 23 9.44 -6.89 8.62
N LEU A 24 9.56 -7.76 9.62
CA LEU A 24 8.41 -8.29 10.38
C LEU A 24 7.58 -7.17 11.01
N ILE A 25 8.23 -6.18 11.62
CA ILE A 25 7.56 -5.04 12.27
C ILE A 25 6.92 -4.11 11.24
N ARG A 26 7.54 -3.91 10.07
CA ARG A 26 7.10 -2.95 9.05
C ARG A 26 6.16 -3.52 8.00
N MET A 27 6.12 -4.84 7.84
CA MET A 27 5.29 -5.51 6.84
C MET A 27 3.79 -5.13 6.94
N PRO A 28 3.17 -5.02 8.14
CA PRO A 28 1.79 -4.54 8.25
C PRO A 28 1.57 -3.15 7.64
N ALA A 29 2.53 -2.23 7.80
CA ALA A 29 2.43 -0.89 7.23
C ALA A 29 2.56 -0.91 5.69
N TYR A 30 3.41 -1.77 5.13
CA TYR A 30 3.51 -1.92 3.67
C TYR A 30 2.28 -2.58 3.06
N ILE A 31 1.74 -3.59 3.73
CA ILE A 31 0.48 -4.21 3.35
C ILE A 31 -0.62 -3.16 3.34
N TYR A 32 -0.75 -2.37 4.41
CA TYR A 32 -1.75 -1.31 4.50
C TYR A 32 -1.58 -0.25 3.39
N ASN A 33 -0.37 0.28 3.22
CA ASN A 33 -0.08 1.32 2.23
C ASN A 33 -0.39 0.89 0.80
N CYS A 34 -0.23 -0.40 0.47
CA CYS A 34 -0.53 -0.91 -0.87
C CYS A 34 -1.98 -1.37 -1.01
N ALA A 35 -2.47 -2.19 -0.08
CA ALA A 35 -3.80 -2.78 -0.16
C ALA A 35 -4.91 -1.74 -0.04
N SER A 36 -4.77 -0.75 0.87
CA SER A 36 -5.81 0.26 1.10
C SER A 36 -6.20 1.04 -0.17
N PRO A 37 -5.28 1.73 -0.89
CA PRO A 37 -5.63 2.46 -2.10
C PRO A 37 -6.14 1.55 -3.22
N LEU A 38 -5.62 0.33 -3.34
CA LEU A 38 -6.09 -0.65 -4.33
C LEU A 38 -7.53 -1.11 -4.04
N PHE A 39 -7.86 -1.41 -2.80
CA PHE A 39 -9.24 -1.73 -2.41
C PHE A 39 -10.18 -0.57 -2.69
N HIS A 40 -9.80 0.65 -2.34
CA HIS A 40 -10.61 1.83 -2.66
C HIS A 40 -10.81 2.01 -4.16
N PHE A 41 -9.79 1.73 -4.97
CA PHE A 41 -9.89 1.78 -6.42
C PHE A 41 -10.88 0.74 -6.98
N PHE A 42 -10.81 -0.52 -6.53
CA PHE A 42 -11.75 -1.55 -6.95
C PHE A 42 -13.19 -1.28 -6.48
N ILE A 43 -13.38 -0.76 -5.27
CA ILE A 43 -14.69 -0.35 -4.76
C ILE A 43 -15.27 0.78 -5.62
N MET A 44 -14.42 1.74 -6.05
CA MET A 44 -14.86 2.79 -6.97
C MET A 44 -15.32 2.19 -8.31
N ILE A 45 -14.56 1.26 -8.90
CA ILE A 45 -14.97 0.57 -10.14
C ILE A 45 -16.30 -0.16 -9.94
N GLU A 46 -16.46 -0.88 -8.82
CA GLU A 46 -17.69 -1.58 -8.48
C GLU A 46 -18.90 -0.62 -8.44
N ARG A 47 -18.75 0.54 -7.80
CA ARG A 47 -19.79 1.57 -7.75
C ARG A 47 -20.12 2.14 -9.13
N VAL A 48 -19.11 2.34 -9.97
CA VAL A 48 -19.31 2.77 -11.37
C VAL A 48 -20.09 1.71 -12.14
N LEU A 49 -19.72 0.43 -12.02
CA LEU A 49 -20.41 -0.68 -12.68
C LEU A 49 -21.86 -0.79 -12.21
N ALA A 50 -22.11 -0.71 -10.90
CA ALA A 50 -23.47 -0.75 -10.34
C ALA A 50 -24.35 0.40 -10.85
N THR A 51 -23.77 1.60 -11.04
CA THR A 51 -24.51 2.80 -11.47
C THR A 51 -24.73 2.86 -12.98
N VAL A 52 -23.71 2.51 -13.77
CA VAL A 52 -23.74 2.64 -15.24
C VAL A 52 -24.25 1.38 -15.92
N TYR A 53 -23.92 0.21 -15.37
CA TYR A 53 -24.16 -1.11 -15.97
C TYR A 53 -24.88 -2.06 -15.01
N ALA A 54 -25.93 -1.56 -14.34
CA ALA A 54 -26.66 -2.28 -13.29
C ALA A 54 -27.03 -3.73 -13.65
N LYS A 55 -27.55 -3.97 -14.87
CA LYS A 55 -27.96 -5.29 -15.34
C LYS A 55 -26.81 -6.31 -15.44
N ILE A 56 -25.60 -5.85 -15.79
CA ILE A 56 -24.41 -6.71 -15.83
C ILE A 56 -23.93 -6.97 -14.40
N TYR A 57 -23.93 -5.93 -13.58
CA TYR A 57 -23.52 -6.00 -12.18
C TYR A 57 -24.38 -6.96 -11.35
N GLU A 58 -25.70 -6.98 -11.53
CA GLU A 58 -26.59 -7.91 -10.82
C GLU A 58 -26.22 -9.39 -11.04
N ASN A 59 -25.76 -9.72 -12.26
CA ASN A 59 -25.38 -11.09 -12.62
C ASN A 59 -23.95 -11.44 -12.23
N GLN A 60 -23.03 -10.47 -12.18
CA GLN A 60 -21.59 -10.72 -12.06
C GLN A 60 -20.94 -10.10 -10.80
N GLY A 61 -21.66 -9.32 -10.00
CA GLY A 61 -21.10 -8.52 -8.90
C GLY A 61 -20.35 -9.36 -7.86
N LYS A 62 -20.89 -10.52 -7.49
CA LYS A 62 -20.22 -11.45 -6.55
C LYS A 62 -18.88 -11.94 -7.10
N MET A 63 -18.85 -12.32 -8.37
CA MET A 63 -17.62 -12.78 -9.03
C MET A 63 -16.61 -11.65 -9.14
N PHE A 64 -17.06 -10.43 -9.46
CA PHE A 64 -16.20 -9.25 -9.50
C PHE A 64 -15.51 -9.00 -8.15
N GLY A 65 -16.25 -9.05 -7.03
CA GLY A 65 -15.69 -8.85 -5.69
C GLY A 65 -14.65 -9.90 -5.29
N VAL A 66 -14.87 -11.16 -5.64
CA VAL A 66 -13.90 -12.24 -5.38
C VAL A 66 -12.64 -12.06 -6.22
N VAL A 67 -12.80 -11.79 -7.52
CA VAL A 67 -11.68 -11.61 -8.46
C VAL A 67 -10.85 -10.38 -8.07
N SER A 68 -11.50 -9.25 -7.75
CA SER A 68 -10.80 -8.03 -7.32
C SER A 68 -10.01 -8.26 -6.03
N THR A 69 -10.59 -8.98 -5.05
CA THR A 69 -9.89 -9.32 -3.80
C THR A 69 -8.64 -10.17 -4.04
N ILE A 70 -8.73 -11.17 -4.91
CA ILE A 70 -7.57 -12.01 -5.29
C ILE A 70 -6.48 -11.16 -5.95
N ILE A 71 -6.86 -10.25 -6.85
CA ILE A 71 -5.92 -9.36 -7.53
C ILE A 71 -5.23 -8.43 -6.54
N VAL A 72 -5.97 -7.79 -5.62
CA VAL A 72 -5.41 -6.86 -4.62
C VAL A 72 -4.39 -7.57 -3.73
N TRP A 73 -4.73 -8.75 -3.21
CA TRP A 73 -3.80 -9.51 -2.38
C TRP A 73 -2.59 -10.01 -3.17
N GLY A 74 -2.77 -10.42 -4.43
CA GLY A 74 -1.67 -10.79 -5.32
C GLY A 74 -0.68 -9.64 -5.56
N ILE A 75 -1.18 -8.45 -5.90
CA ILE A 75 -0.34 -7.25 -6.09
C ILE A 75 0.34 -6.86 -4.78
N THR A 76 -0.39 -6.91 -3.65
CA THR A 76 0.17 -6.58 -2.32
C THR A 76 1.30 -7.54 -1.93
N LEU A 77 1.14 -8.83 -2.22
CA LEU A 77 2.18 -9.84 -1.98
C LEU A 77 3.43 -9.56 -2.83
N ILE A 78 3.25 -9.29 -4.13
CA ILE A 78 4.35 -8.94 -5.05
C ILE A 78 5.08 -7.67 -4.56
N TYR A 79 4.33 -6.65 -4.13
CA TYR A 79 4.90 -5.41 -3.59
C TYR A 79 5.74 -5.67 -2.33
N CYS A 80 5.23 -6.47 -1.40
CA CYS A 80 5.97 -6.85 -0.19
C CYS A 80 7.25 -7.61 -0.55
N LEU A 81 7.16 -8.64 -1.40
CA LEU A 81 8.33 -9.40 -1.87
C LEU A 81 9.37 -8.50 -2.55
N TYR A 82 8.92 -7.53 -3.35
CA TYR A 82 9.80 -6.58 -4.01
C TYR A 82 10.56 -5.68 -3.01
N ILE A 83 9.88 -5.17 -1.98
CA ILE A 83 10.54 -4.42 -0.90
C ILE A 83 11.55 -5.31 -0.16
N TYR A 84 11.19 -6.55 0.15
CA TYR A 84 12.09 -7.48 0.85
C TYR A 84 13.37 -7.73 0.05
N ILE A 85 13.25 -8.02 -1.25
CA ILE A 85 14.39 -8.31 -2.12
C ILE A 85 15.28 -7.06 -2.27
N THR A 86 14.69 -5.89 -2.53
CA THR A 86 15.44 -4.63 -2.68
C THR A 86 16.16 -4.20 -1.40
N THR A 87 15.60 -4.54 -0.23
CA THR A 87 16.28 -4.34 1.06
C THR A 87 17.48 -5.28 1.24
N ARG A 88 17.46 -6.48 0.64
CA ARG A 88 18.53 -7.49 0.75
C ARG A 88 19.65 -7.36 -0.28
N MET A 89 19.42 -6.67 -1.38
CA MET A 89 20.42 -6.49 -2.46
C MET A 89 21.52 -5.47 -2.11
N ASP A 90 21.38 -4.73 -1.01
CA ASP A 90 22.40 -3.77 -0.59
C ASP A 90 23.52 -4.48 0.18
N THR A 91 24.70 -4.54 -0.43
CA THR A 91 25.89 -5.28 0.06
C THR A 91 26.94 -4.35 0.66
N ASN A 92 26.73 -3.04 0.65
CA ASN A 92 27.66 -2.06 1.22
C ASN A 92 27.46 -1.92 2.73
N THR A 93 28.40 -2.54 3.45
CA THR A 93 28.83 -2.62 4.86
C THR A 93 28.31 -1.64 5.95
N PHE A 94 27.47 -0.65 5.68
CA PHE A 94 26.94 0.31 6.68
C PHE A 94 25.41 0.48 6.70
N SER A 95 24.64 -0.34 5.97
CA SER A 95 23.20 -0.13 5.74
C SER A 95 22.26 -1.17 6.38
N HIS A 96 22.44 -1.51 7.67
CA HIS A 96 21.36 -2.24 8.34
C HIS A 96 20.16 -1.32 8.60
N PRO A 97 18.92 -1.81 8.41
CA PRO A 97 17.73 -1.02 8.65
C PRO A 97 17.61 -0.67 10.13
N MET A 98 17.32 0.60 10.41
CA MET A 98 16.92 1.00 11.75
C MET A 98 15.45 0.61 11.94
N VAL A 99 15.04 0.39 13.20
CA VAL A 99 13.64 0.09 13.59
C VAL A 99 12.64 0.97 12.83
N TYR A 100 12.99 2.26 12.68
CA TYR A 100 12.11 3.26 12.11
C TYR A 100 12.35 3.60 10.64
N THR A 101 13.49 3.18 10.08
CA THR A 101 13.90 3.52 8.72
C THR A 101 14.30 2.26 7.95
N SER A 102 13.41 1.85 7.07
CA SER A 102 13.67 0.83 6.06
C SER A 102 14.46 1.37 4.86
N LEU A 103 14.63 2.69 4.76
CA LEU A 103 15.43 3.36 3.73
C LEU A 103 16.92 3.13 3.96
N THR A 104 17.38 1.92 3.63
CA THR A 104 18.78 1.51 3.85
C THR A 104 19.66 1.75 2.64
N SER A 105 19.09 1.68 1.44
CA SER A 105 19.83 1.72 0.17
C SER A 105 19.26 2.73 -0.82
N ILE A 106 20.08 3.14 -1.79
CA ILE A 106 19.64 3.99 -2.91
C ILE A 106 18.51 3.29 -3.70
N TYR A 107 18.58 1.96 -3.83
CA TYR A 107 17.57 1.17 -4.55
C TYR A 107 16.24 1.06 -3.80
N ASN A 108 16.28 0.81 -2.49
CA ASN A 108 15.08 0.72 -1.66
C ASN A 108 14.44 2.10 -1.45
N SER A 109 15.25 3.15 -1.34
CA SER A 109 14.76 4.51 -1.15
C SER A 109 13.99 5.03 -2.35
N GLN A 110 14.44 4.77 -3.57
CA GLN A 110 13.67 5.10 -4.77
C GLN A 110 12.28 4.45 -4.75
N VAL A 111 12.20 3.14 -4.46
CA VAL A 111 10.93 2.40 -4.44
C VAL A 111 9.96 2.97 -3.41
N LEU A 112 10.44 3.22 -2.19
CA LEU A 112 9.64 3.76 -1.10
C LEU A 112 9.24 5.22 -1.32
N ILE A 113 10.03 6.01 -2.06
CA ILE A 113 9.69 7.38 -2.44
C ILE A 113 8.68 7.41 -3.58
N TYR A 114 8.76 6.49 -4.55
CA TYR A 114 7.84 6.45 -5.69
C TYR A 114 6.48 5.83 -5.36
N SER A 115 6.39 4.91 -4.39
CA SER A 115 5.12 4.25 -4.08
C SER A 115 3.99 5.19 -3.64
N PRO A 116 4.20 6.22 -2.79
CA PRO A 116 3.16 7.20 -2.47
C PRO A 116 2.66 7.99 -3.67
N PHE A 117 3.52 8.31 -4.65
CA PHE A 117 3.08 9.02 -5.87
C PHE A 117 2.14 8.16 -6.72
N ILE A 118 2.39 6.85 -6.80
CA ILE A 118 1.50 5.89 -7.48
C ILE A 118 0.14 5.82 -6.76
N PHE A 119 0.15 5.75 -5.42
CA PHE A 119 -1.09 5.71 -4.65
C PHE A 119 -1.86 7.04 -4.69
N LEU A 120 -1.16 8.17 -4.76
CA LEU A 120 -1.77 9.48 -4.98
C LEU A 120 -2.48 9.53 -6.33
N PHE A 121 -1.88 8.97 -7.38
CA PHE A 121 -2.53 8.85 -8.69
C PHE A 121 -3.84 8.06 -8.61
N PHE A 122 -3.86 6.92 -7.91
CA PHE A 122 -5.11 6.18 -7.66
C PHE A 122 -6.13 7.03 -6.91
N GLY A 123 -5.71 7.77 -5.88
CA GLY A 123 -6.57 8.69 -5.12
C GLY A 123 -7.22 9.79 -5.98
N ILE A 124 -6.46 10.36 -6.92
CA ILE A 124 -6.97 11.34 -7.89
C ILE A 124 -8.02 10.68 -8.79
N CYS A 125 -7.74 9.51 -9.36
CA CYS A 125 -8.68 8.77 -10.20
C CYS A 125 -9.98 8.44 -9.46
N ILE A 126 -9.90 7.99 -8.21
CA ILE A 126 -11.07 7.70 -7.37
C ILE A 126 -11.90 8.97 -7.15
N SER A 127 -11.25 10.07 -6.78
CA SER A 127 -11.93 11.34 -6.48
C SER A 127 -12.69 11.87 -7.71
N ILE A 128 -12.08 11.78 -8.90
CA ILE A 128 -12.72 12.18 -10.16
C ILE A 128 -13.92 11.29 -10.46
N ALA A 129 -13.77 9.96 -10.34
CA ALA A 129 -14.86 9.03 -10.60
C ALA A 129 -16.05 9.22 -9.65
N ASP A 130 -15.78 9.39 -8.35
CA ASP A 130 -16.81 9.66 -7.35
C ASP A 130 -17.54 10.99 -7.63
N TYR A 131 -16.82 12.03 -8.06
CA TYR A 131 -17.44 13.30 -8.50
C TYR A 131 -18.40 13.10 -9.68
N PHE A 132 -18.01 12.35 -10.70
CA PHE A 132 -18.88 12.02 -11.83
C PHE A 132 -20.10 11.19 -11.42
N LEU A 133 -19.93 10.24 -10.51
CA LEU A 133 -21.03 9.44 -9.98
C LEU A 133 -22.06 10.28 -9.22
N ILE A 134 -21.60 11.23 -8.39
CA ILE A 134 -22.50 12.15 -7.66
C ILE A 134 -23.32 12.98 -8.66
N ILE A 135 -22.71 13.52 -9.70
CA ILE A 135 -23.41 14.28 -10.74
C ILE A 135 -24.45 13.42 -11.43
N ARG A 136 -24.10 12.20 -11.81
CA ARG A 136 -25.00 11.29 -12.51
C ARG A 136 -26.19 10.89 -11.64
N ASN A 137 -25.96 10.55 -10.38
CA ASN A 137 -27.01 10.15 -9.44
C ASN A 137 -28.01 11.28 -9.16
N ARG A 138 -27.58 12.54 -9.24
CA ARG A 138 -28.50 13.70 -9.15
C ARG A 138 -29.45 13.83 -10.34
N LYS A 139 -29.09 13.31 -11.52
CA LYS A 139 -29.96 13.34 -12.72
C LYS A 139 -30.99 12.20 -12.78
N ILE A 140 -30.83 11.18 -11.94
CA ILE A 140 -31.70 10.00 -11.90
C ILE A 140 -32.83 10.18 -10.87
N LYS A 141 -32.70 11.14 -9.94
CA LYS A 141 -33.80 11.64 -9.11
C LYS A 141 -34.70 12.58 -9.89
#